data_AF-A0A9X3TE44-F1
#
_entry.id   AF-A0A9X3TE44-F1
#
_cell.length_a   1.000
_cell.length_b   1.000
_cell.length_c   1.000
_cell.angle_alpha   90.00
_cell.angle_beta   90.00
_cell.angle_gamma   90.00
#
_symmetry.space_group_name_H-M   'P 1'
#
loop_
_entity.id
_entity.type
_entity.pdbx_description
1 polymer ?
#
loop_
_entity_poly.entity_id
_entity_poly.type
_entity_poly.pdbx_seq_one_letter_code
_entity_poly.pdbx_strand_id
1 'polypeptide(L)' 'MSEMVNAITTRLNDLYIQYYNDFLSVDAFARYHGLSIEDMQKLIDLGRHVNHNSLWKEDK' A
#
# COMPACT_ATOMS: atom_id res chain seq x y z
N MET A 1 -7.46 17.47 -3.71
CA MET A 1 -7.26 16.25 -4.53
C MET A 1 -8.62 15.80 -5.05
N SER A 2 -8.71 15.24 -6.26
CA SER A 2 -9.99 14.70 -6.75
C SER A 2 -10.38 13.46 -5.95
N GLU A 3 -11.67 13.12 -5.89
CA GLU A 3 -12.19 11.95 -5.16
C GLU A 3 -11.50 10.65 -5.57
N MET A 4 -11.22 10.51 -6.87
CA MET A 4 -10.49 9.37 -7.42
C MET A 4 -9.08 9.23 -6.83
N VAL A 5 -8.36 10.34 -6.67
CA VAL A 5 -7.01 10.32 -6.10
C VAL A 5 -7.04 9.89 -4.64
N ASN A 6 -8.01 10.37 -3.86
CA ASN A 6 -8.18 9.96 -2.47
C ASN A 6 -8.52 8.47 -2.33
N ALA A 7 -9.35 7.93 -3.23
CA ALA A 7 -9.69 6.51 -3.23
C ALA A 7 -8.46 5.64 -3.55
N ILE A 8 -7.61 6.07 -4.48
CA ILE A 8 -6.38 5.37 -4.84
C ILE A 8 -5.37 5.41 -3.69
N THR A 9 -5.15 6.57 -3.06
CA THR A 9 -4.22 6.68 -1.94
C THR A 9 -4.67 5.84 -0.75
N THR A 10 -5.97 5.83 -0.44
CA THR A 10 -6.53 4.97 0.62
C THR A 10 -6.24 3.49 0.34
N ARG A 11 -6.52 3.02 -0.89
CA ARG A 11 -6.25 1.62 -1.28
C ARG A 11 -4.77 1.25 -1.20
N LEU A 12 -3.87 2.15 -1.59
CA LEU A 12 -2.43 1.91 -1.50
C LEU A 12 -1.96 1.84 -0.04
N ASN A 13 -2.50 2.69 0.84
CA ASN A 13 -2.22 2.63 2.26
C ASN A 13 -2.71 1.33 2.89
N ASP A 14 -3.95 0.93 2.60
CA ASP A 14 -4.54 -0.31 3.14
C ASP A 14 -3.78 -1.55 2.66
N LEU A 15 -3.37 -1.57 1.39
CA LEU A 15 -2.54 -2.65 0.84
C LEU A 15 -1.21 -2.76 1.59
N TYR A 16 -0.55 -1.63 1.87
CA TYR A 16 0.71 -1.62 2.62
C TYR A 16 0.53 -2.10 4.07
N ILE A 17 -0.55 -1.66 4.74
CA ILE A 17 -0.88 -2.11 6.10
C ILE A 17 -1.13 -3.62 6.12
N GLN A 18 -1.88 -4.15 5.15
CA GLN A 18 -2.12 -5.59 5.03
C GLN A 18 -0.80 -6.35 4.84
N TYR A 19 0.06 -5.89 3.93
CA TYR A 19 1.38 -6.51 3.73
C TYR A 19 2.18 -6.54 5.03
N TYR A 20 2.27 -5.41 5.74
CA TYR A 20 3.07 -5.27 6.94
C TYR A 20 2.56 -6.12 8.12
N ASN A 21 1.24 -6.26 8.24
CA ASN A 21 0.63 -6.97 9.36
C ASN A 21 0.49 -8.48 9.14
N ASP A 22 0.14 -8.88 7.92
CA ASP A 22 -0.35 -10.25 7.67
C ASP A 22 0.66 -11.13 6.93
N PHE A 23 1.73 -10.55 6.36
CA PHE A 23 2.65 -11.26 5.48
C PHE A 23 4.13 -11.07 5.87
N LEU A 24 4.88 -12.17 5.84
CA LEU A 24 6.33 -12.18 6.12
C LEU A 24 7.18 -11.98 4.86
N SER A 25 6.60 -12.09 3.66
CA SER A 25 7.34 -11.93 2.40
C SER A 25 6.48 -11.39 1.26
N VAL A 26 7.12 -10.65 0.36
CA VAL A 26 6.51 -10.09 -0.86
C VAL A 26 6.00 -11.22 -1.77
N ASP A 27 6.73 -12.33 -1.84
CA ASP A 27 6.35 -13.51 -2.62
C ASP A 27 5.04 -14.16 -2.13
N ALA A 28 4.86 -14.33 -0.82
CA ALA A 28 3.60 -14.84 -0.27
C ALA A 28 2.44 -13.87 -0.53
N PHE A 29 2.69 -12.56 -0.39
CA PHE A 29 1.68 -11.53 -0.64
C PHE A 29 1.29 -11.42 -2.12
N ALA A 30 2.27 -11.50 -3.02
CA ALA A 30 2.07 -11.51 -4.46
C ALA A 30 1.22 -12.71 -4.89
N ARG A 31 1.54 -13.91 -4.37
CA ARG A 31 0.73 -15.12 -4.61
C ARG A 31 -0.70 -14.97 -4.10
N TYR A 32 -0.89 -14.42 -2.91
CA TYR A 32 -2.22 -14.21 -2.32
C TYR A 32 -3.11 -13.31 -3.19
N HIS A 33 -2.52 -12.27 -3.80
CA HIS A 33 -3.22 -11.34 -4.68
C HIS A 33 -3.21 -11.73 -6.16
N GLY A 34 -2.57 -12.84 -6.54
CA GLY A 34 -2.47 -13.28 -7.93
C GLY A 34 -1.64 -12.34 -8.83
N LEU A 35 -0.64 -11.66 -8.26
CA LEU A 35 0.23 -10.72 -8.95
C LEU A 35 1.65 -11.26 -9.09
N SER A 36 2.40 -10.68 -10.03
CA SER A 36 3.84 -10.92 -10.10
C SER A 36 4.54 -10.32 -8.86
N ILE A 37 5.67 -10.91 -8.46
CA ILE A 37 6.49 -10.38 -7.35
C ILE A 37 6.92 -8.93 -7.67
N GLU A 38 7.28 -8.66 -8.92
CA GLU A 38 7.73 -7.35 -9.38
C GLU A 38 6.63 -6.28 -9.23
N ASP A 39 5.41 -6.58 -9.68
CA ASP A 39 4.29 -5.63 -9.57
C ASP A 39 3.87 -5.45 -8.12
N MET A 40 3.86 -6.51 -7.32
CA MET A 40 3.55 -6.41 -5.90
C MET A 40 4.57 -5.56 -5.15
N GLN A 41 5.86 -5.71 -5.47
CA GLN A 41 6.91 -4.88 -4.89
C GLN A 41 6.67 -3.39 -5.18
N LYS A 42 6.34 -3.03 -6.43
CA LYS A 42 6.01 -1.65 -6.80
C LYS A 42 4.81 -1.12 -6.02
N LEU A 43 3.76 -1.92 -5.86
CA LEU A 43 2.55 -1.52 -5.11
C LEU A 43 2.84 -1.33 -3.61
N ILE A 44 3.63 -2.23 -3.01
CA ILE A 44 4.08 -2.08 -1.62
C ILE A 44 4.88 -0.80 -1.45
N ASP A 45 5.80 -0.48 -2.37
CA ASP A 45 6.63 0.72 -2.29
C ASP A 45 5.80 2.00 -2.43
N LEU A 46 4.81 2.01 -3.33
CA LEU A 46 3.85 3.12 -3.44
C LEU A 46 3.00 3.26 -2.17
N GLY A 47 2.49 2.14 -1.64
CA GLY A 47 1.72 2.12 -0.40
C GLY A 47 2.53 2.57 0.81
N ARG A 48 3.81 2.16 0.89
CA ARG A 48 4.77 2.63 1.90
C ARG A 48 4.99 4.13 1.80
N HIS A 49 5.16 4.65 0.59
CA HIS A 49 5.32 6.09 0.36
C HIS A 49 4.07 6.87 0.81
N VAL A 50 2.88 6.39 0.45
CA VAL A 50 1.62 7.00 0.92
C VAL A 50 1.50 6.92 2.43
N ASN A 51 1.71 5.76 3.04
CA ASN A 51 1.60 5.56 4.49
C ASN A 51 2.52 6.51 5.26
N HIS A 52 3.81 6.58 4.90
CA HIS A 52 4.78 7.40 5.62
C HIS A 52 4.69 8.90 5.33
N ASN A 53 4.14 9.30 4.18
CA ASN A 53 3.90 10.72 3.86
C ASN A 53 2.50 11.20 4.27
N SER A 54 1.59 10.28 4.59
CA SER A 54 0.29 10.62 5.21
C SER A 54 0.41 10.86 6.72
N LEU A 55 1.52 10.41 7.35
CA LEU A 55 1.79 10.55 8.79
C LEU A 55 2.06 12.00 9.26
N TRP A 56 1.78 13.03 8.45
CA TRP A 56 1.86 14.44 8.88
C TRP A 56 0.76 15.32 8.27
N LYS A 57 -0.50 14.94 8.50
CA LYS A 57 -1.63 15.90 8.59
C LYS A 57 -2.65 15.43 9.62
N GLU A 58 -2.22 15.27 10.86
CA GLU A 58 -3.10 15.66 11.97
C GLU A 58 -2.84 17.15 12.23
N ASP A 59 -3.62 18.00 11.57
CA ASP A 59 -3.94 19.31 12.15
C ASP A 59 -5.45 19.36 12.32
N LYS A 60 -5.82 19.10 13.58
CA LYS A 60 -7.01 19.49 14.36
C LYS A 60 -8.12 20.28 13.67
#